data_AF-A0A3N5UZF2-F1
#
_entry.id   AF-A0A3N5UZF2-F1
#
_cell.length_a   1.000
_cell.length_b   1.000
_cell.length_c   1.000
_cell.angle_alpha   90.00
_cell.angle_beta   90.00
_cell.angle_gamma   90.00
#
_symmetry.space_group_name_H-M   'P 1'
#
loop_
_entity.id
_entity.type
_entity.pdbx_description
1 polymer ?
#
loop_
_entity_poly.entity_id
_entity_poly.type
_entity_poly.pdbx_seq_one_letter_code
_entity_poly.pdbx_strand_id
1 'polypeptide(L)'
;MSRDTWWGKTLRFIGILPMALTAGFTLLGGIGTTCAALFPTKWESMAPLARFQWLYILFVLAGIALGVWGIRATIKLVRGTPDAYMTSLKVLVVGVTVGGIHMYVSQLLRGKSMPVDAVVYMTVLTLVIFLLLRIPFLWQGANFEKGDGNSNRMAGGAAAILLGLLTLTIQYTVGSTHTWNGVNYADAFNLFMTITGVGLLLFGAGILANLKMFQAMANSRRIQERNA
;
A
#
# COMPACT_ATOMS: atom_id res chain seq x y z
N MET A 1 -30.88 7.14 -2.78
CA MET A 1 -30.32 5.80 -3.12
C MET A 1 -29.63 5.22 -1.89
N SER A 2 -29.86 3.93 -1.57
CA SER A 2 -29.26 3.32 -0.39
C SER A 2 -27.73 3.26 -0.54
N ARG A 3 -27.03 3.66 0.52
CA ARG A 3 -25.57 3.92 0.52
C ARG A 3 -24.73 2.63 0.63
N ASP A 4 -25.38 1.49 0.82
CA ASP A 4 -24.82 0.13 0.88
C ASP A 4 -25.19 -0.71 -0.34
N THR A 5 -25.47 -0.06 -1.46
CA THR A 5 -25.54 -0.74 -2.75
C THR A 5 -24.20 -1.38 -3.08
N TRP A 6 -24.24 -2.49 -3.81
CA TRP A 6 -23.06 -3.16 -4.34
C TRP A 6 -22.09 -2.16 -5.02
N TRP A 7 -22.64 -1.16 -5.72
CA TRP A 7 -21.89 -0.07 -6.34
C TRP A 7 -21.01 0.73 -5.35
N GLY A 8 -21.57 1.17 -4.22
CA GLY A 8 -20.81 1.91 -3.20
C GLY A 8 -19.69 1.07 -2.60
N LYS A 9 -19.93 -0.22 -2.35
CA LYS A 9 -18.91 -1.15 -1.82
C LYS A 9 -17.76 -1.35 -2.81
N THR A 10 -18.07 -1.51 -4.09
CA THR A 10 -17.08 -1.64 -5.16
C THR A 10 -16.21 -0.38 -5.27
N LEU A 11 -16.81 0.82 -5.24
CA LEU A 11 -16.04 2.07 -5.29
C LEU A 11 -15.12 2.25 -4.08
N ARG A 12 -15.58 1.89 -2.88
CA ARG A 12 -14.74 1.93 -1.68
C ARG A 12 -13.61 0.92 -1.74
N PHE A 13 -13.87 -0.28 -2.26
CA PHE A 13 -12.84 -1.29 -2.52
C PHE A 13 -11.76 -0.77 -3.49
N ILE A 14 -12.18 -0.14 -4.59
CA ILE A 14 -11.29 0.49 -5.59
C ILE A 14 -10.45 1.62 -4.98
N GLY A 15 -10.89 2.29 -3.90
CA GLY A 15 -10.04 3.24 -3.18
C GLY A 15 -9.11 2.60 -2.15
N ILE A 16 -9.64 1.67 -1.34
CA ILE A 16 -8.90 1.04 -0.22
C ILE A 16 -7.75 0.17 -0.73
N LEU A 17 -7.99 -0.66 -1.75
CA LEU A 17 -6.99 -1.62 -2.21
C LEU A 17 -5.75 -0.93 -2.81
N PRO A 18 -5.86 -0.01 -3.78
CA PRO A 18 -4.71 0.69 -4.32
C PRO A 18 -3.97 1.53 -3.28
N MET A 19 -4.68 2.11 -2.31
CA MET A 19 -4.06 2.82 -1.19
C MET A 19 -3.21 1.87 -0.33
N ALA A 20 -3.71 0.68 -0.02
CA ALA A 20 -2.98 -0.33 0.74
C ALA A 20 -1.73 -0.81 0.01
N LEU A 21 -1.85 -1.11 -1.30
CA LEU A 21 -0.73 -1.53 -2.13
C LEU A 21 0.31 -0.40 -2.25
N THR A 22 -0.12 0.84 -2.48
CA THR A 22 0.77 2.01 -2.55
C THR A 22 1.54 2.21 -1.26
N ALA A 23 0.86 2.12 -0.11
CA ALA A 23 1.51 2.22 1.19
C ALA A 23 2.55 1.09 1.39
N GLY A 24 2.20 -0.13 1.00
CA GLY A 24 3.10 -1.28 0.99
C GLY A 24 4.34 -1.07 0.12
N PHE A 25 4.15 -0.73 -1.15
CA PHE A 25 5.24 -0.43 -2.09
C PHE A 25 6.14 0.71 -1.59
N THR A 26 5.55 1.76 -1.03
CA THR A 26 6.31 2.90 -0.50
C THR A 26 7.17 2.49 0.70
N LEU A 27 6.61 1.71 1.62
CA LEU A 27 7.34 1.21 2.78
C LEU A 27 8.46 0.24 2.37
N LEU A 28 8.15 -0.75 1.54
CA LEU A 28 9.12 -1.72 1.06
C LEU A 28 10.20 -1.06 0.20
N GLY A 29 9.84 -0.08 -0.64
CA GLY A 29 10.79 0.69 -1.43
C GLY A 29 11.72 1.55 -0.59
N GLY A 30 11.20 2.18 0.47
CA GLY A 30 12.00 2.92 1.45
C GLY A 30 13.01 2.02 2.15
N ILE A 31 12.55 0.89 2.70
CA ILE A 31 13.42 -0.10 3.36
C ILE A 31 14.44 -0.67 2.37
N GLY A 32 14.01 -1.04 1.16
CA GLY A 32 14.88 -1.60 0.12
C GLY A 32 15.96 -0.64 -0.37
N THR A 33 15.73 0.68 -0.30
CA THR A 33 16.73 1.70 -0.67
C THR A 33 17.89 1.80 0.35
N THR A 34 17.74 1.21 1.54
CA THR A 34 18.76 1.26 2.61
C THR A 34 20.11 0.72 2.16
N CYS A 35 20.17 -0.31 1.32
CA CYS A 35 21.44 -0.86 0.84
C CYS A 35 22.23 0.17 0.02
N ALA A 36 21.55 0.92 -0.85
CA ALA A 36 22.15 1.99 -1.65
C ALA A 36 22.51 3.21 -0.79
N ALA A 37 21.71 3.52 0.23
CA ALA A 37 21.91 4.66 1.11
C ALA A 37 23.04 4.45 2.13
N LEU A 38 23.27 3.23 2.62
CA LEU A 38 24.29 2.96 3.64
C LEU A 38 25.61 2.44 3.06
N PHE A 39 25.57 1.77 1.90
CA PHE A 39 26.75 1.16 1.29
C PHE A 39 26.89 1.49 -0.21
N PRO A 40 26.90 2.77 -0.60
CA PRO A 40 26.90 3.16 -2.02
C PRO A 40 28.13 2.67 -2.79
N THR A 41 29.26 2.45 -2.13
CA THR A 41 30.53 2.01 -2.76
C THR A 41 30.66 0.49 -2.87
N LYS A 42 29.71 -0.28 -2.32
CA LYS A 42 29.75 -1.75 -2.39
C LYS A 42 29.46 -2.27 -3.81
N TRP A 43 28.78 -1.48 -4.64
CA TRP A 43 28.45 -1.83 -6.03
C TRP A 43 28.77 -0.67 -6.96
N GLU A 44 29.42 -0.95 -8.09
CA GLU A 44 29.83 0.05 -9.08
C GLU A 44 28.65 0.92 -9.57
N SER A 45 27.49 0.29 -9.80
CA SER A 45 26.25 0.98 -10.20
C SER A 45 25.71 1.99 -9.17
N MET A 46 26.16 1.93 -7.92
CA MET A 46 25.75 2.81 -6.82
C MET A 46 26.86 3.77 -6.37
N ALA A 47 28.10 3.60 -6.86
CA ALA A 47 29.22 4.44 -6.51
C ALA A 47 28.98 5.95 -6.75
N PRO A 48 28.26 6.38 -7.82
CA PRO A 48 27.92 7.80 -8.00
C PRO A 48 27.09 8.41 -6.86
N LEU A 49 26.41 7.58 -6.06
CA LEU A 49 25.59 8.02 -4.93
C LEU A 49 26.42 8.42 -3.72
N ALA A 50 27.70 8.01 -3.63
CA ALA A 50 28.52 8.21 -2.44
C ALA A 50 28.61 9.69 -2.00
N ARG A 51 28.72 10.62 -2.96
CA ARG A 51 28.73 12.06 -2.68
C ARG A 51 27.39 12.60 -2.16
N PHE A 52 26.30 11.92 -2.48
CA PHE A 52 24.93 12.29 -2.12
C PHE A 52 24.31 11.32 -1.11
N GLN A 53 25.14 10.57 -0.37
CA GLN A 53 24.68 9.53 0.55
C GLN A 53 23.67 10.04 1.57
N TRP A 54 23.90 11.24 2.12
CA TRP A 54 22.99 11.91 3.05
C TRP A 54 21.57 12.10 2.47
N LEU A 55 21.47 12.42 1.18
CA LEU A 55 20.20 12.63 0.51
C LEU A 55 19.44 11.30 0.34
N TYR A 56 20.15 10.21 0.05
CA TYR A 56 19.56 8.87 -0.03
C TYR A 56 19.10 8.36 1.33
N ILE A 57 19.80 8.69 2.42
CA ILE A 57 19.32 8.43 3.79
C ILE A 57 18.01 9.18 4.03
N LEU A 58 17.90 10.45 3.62
CA LEU A 58 16.64 11.18 3.72
C LEU A 58 15.52 10.53 2.90
N PHE A 59 15.80 10.04 1.69
CA PHE A 59 14.80 9.31 0.90
C PHE A 59 14.35 8.00 1.56
N VAL A 60 15.25 7.26 2.22
CA VAL A 60 14.90 6.07 3.01
C VAL A 60 13.96 6.44 4.16
N LEU A 61 14.33 7.44 4.95
CA LEU A 61 13.53 7.90 6.09
C LEU A 61 12.16 8.42 5.66
N ALA A 62 12.12 9.23 4.59
CA ALA A 62 10.89 9.76 4.03
C ALA A 62 10.00 8.63 3.46
N GLY A 63 10.59 7.65 2.76
CA GLY A 63 9.86 6.49 2.24
C GLY A 63 9.23 5.66 3.36
N ILE A 64 9.96 5.38 4.44
CA ILE A 64 9.41 4.67 5.60
C ILE A 64 8.28 5.49 6.26
N ALA A 65 8.51 6.79 6.51
CA ALA A 65 7.52 7.65 7.12
C ALA A 65 6.23 7.75 6.29
N LEU A 66 6.37 7.92 4.96
CA LEU A 66 5.24 7.95 4.03
C LEU A 66 4.52 6.61 3.93
N GLY A 67 5.26 5.49 3.93
CA GLY A 67 4.69 4.15 3.98
C GLY A 67 3.82 3.93 5.22
N VAL A 68 4.35 4.28 6.40
CA VAL A 68 3.60 4.19 7.67
C VAL A 68 2.38 5.13 7.67
N TRP A 69 2.54 6.35 7.17
CA TRP A 69 1.42 7.30 7.06
C TRP A 69 0.34 6.80 6.08
N GLY A 70 0.75 6.15 4.98
CA GLY A 70 -0.14 5.51 4.02
C GLY A 70 -0.88 4.29 4.59
N ILE A 71 -0.23 3.47 5.42
CA ILE A 71 -0.89 2.38 6.15
C ILE A 71 -1.97 2.98 7.07
N ARG A 72 -1.64 4.04 7.82
CA ARG A 72 -2.61 4.73 8.66
C ARG A 72 -3.78 5.30 7.85
N ALA A 73 -3.51 5.88 6.67
CA ALA A 73 -4.55 6.37 5.77
C ALA A 73 -5.45 5.23 5.28
N THR A 74 -4.88 4.07 4.93
CA THR A 74 -5.63 2.86 4.56
C THR A 74 -6.56 2.40 5.69
N ILE A 75 -6.04 2.34 6.92
CA ILE A 75 -6.85 1.97 8.09
C ILE A 75 -8.00 2.96 8.29
N LYS A 76 -7.76 4.26 8.11
CA LYS A 76 -8.81 5.29 8.17
C LYS A 76 -9.88 5.11 7.10
N LEU A 77 -9.52 4.76 5.87
CA LEU A 77 -10.47 4.46 4.79
C LEU A 77 -11.33 3.22 5.12
N VAL A 78 -10.70 2.16 5.64
CA VAL A 78 -11.42 0.96 6.09
C VAL A 78 -12.37 1.31 7.24
N ARG A 79 -11.93 2.12 8.21
CA ARG A 79 -12.76 2.54 9.34
C ARG A 79 -13.81 3.59 9.01
N GLY A 80 -13.69 4.26 7.86
CA GLY A 80 -14.59 5.33 7.45
C GLY A 80 -14.46 6.62 8.25
N THR A 81 -13.26 7.03 8.66
CA THR A 81 -13.10 8.24 9.49
C THR A 81 -13.37 9.52 8.69
N PRO A 82 -13.84 10.62 9.33
CA PRO A 82 -14.18 11.87 8.64
C PRO A 82 -13.04 12.49 7.83
N ASP A 83 -11.79 12.16 8.15
CA ASP A 83 -10.60 12.68 7.49
C ASP A 83 -9.89 11.64 6.62
N ALA A 84 -10.50 10.46 6.39
CA ALA A 84 -9.87 9.35 5.69
C ALA A 84 -9.44 9.73 4.27
N TYR A 85 -10.35 10.32 3.49
CA TYR A 85 -10.08 10.74 2.11
C TYR A 85 -8.98 11.80 2.04
N MET A 86 -9.06 12.84 2.88
CA MET A 86 -8.07 13.92 2.91
C MET A 86 -6.70 13.44 3.39
N THR A 87 -6.66 12.52 4.35
CA THR A 87 -5.40 11.90 4.80
C THR A 87 -4.74 11.15 3.65
N SER A 88 -5.50 10.34 2.89
CA SER A 88 -5.00 9.63 1.72
C SER A 88 -4.49 10.57 0.64
N LEU A 89 -5.24 11.63 0.30
CA LEU A 89 -4.78 12.62 -0.69
C LEU A 89 -3.46 13.27 -0.29
N LYS A 90 -3.31 13.67 0.99
CA LYS A 90 -2.06 14.26 1.48
C LYS A 90 -0.88 13.31 1.36
N VAL A 91 -1.06 12.04 1.77
CA VAL A 91 -0.02 11.00 1.61
C VAL A 91 0.38 10.85 0.14
N LEU A 92 -0.61 10.74 -0.76
CA LEU A 92 -0.37 10.51 -2.18
C LEU A 92 0.33 11.70 -2.85
N VAL A 93 -0.10 12.92 -2.56
CA VAL A 93 0.54 14.14 -3.10
C VAL A 93 1.98 14.26 -2.61
N VAL A 94 2.21 14.16 -1.30
CA VAL A 94 3.57 14.22 -0.74
C VAL A 94 4.42 13.06 -1.25
N GLY A 95 3.85 11.86 -1.38
CA GLY A 95 4.50 10.68 -1.93
C GLY A 95 4.95 10.86 -3.38
N VAL A 96 4.09 11.40 -4.24
CA VAL A 96 4.46 11.72 -5.63
C VAL A 96 5.56 12.78 -5.68
N THR A 97 5.47 13.82 -4.85
CA THR A 97 6.50 14.88 -4.82
C THR A 97 7.86 14.32 -4.38
N VAL A 98 7.92 13.64 -3.23
CA VAL A 98 9.19 13.09 -2.70
C VAL A 98 9.73 11.99 -3.61
N GLY A 99 8.87 11.07 -4.05
CA GLY A 99 9.25 9.99 -4.95
C GLY A 99 9.70 10.50 -6.32
N GLY A 100 9.02 11.52 -6.86
CA GLY A 100 9.41 12.16 -8.13
C GLY A 100 10.78 12.82 -8.06
N ILE A 101 11.08 13.53 -6.95
CA ILE A 101 12.42 14.09 -6.71
C ILE A 101 13.46 12.97 -6.62
N HIS A 102 13.18 11.91 -5.86
CA HIS A 102 14.09 10.77 -5.72
C HIS A 102 14.36 10.06 -7.07
N MET A 103 13.32 9.87 -7.87
CA MET A 103 13.40 9.31 -9.21
C MET A 103 14.27 10.18 -10.12
N TYR A 104 14.01 11.50 -10.15
CA TYR A 104 14.75 12.46 -10.96
C TYR A 104 16.24 12.50 -10.58
N VAL A 105 16.55 12.62 -9.28
CA VAL A 105 17.94 12.63 -8.78
C VAL A 105 18.65 11.33 -9.11
N SER A 106 17.97 10.18 -8.95
CA SER A 106 18.56 8.89 -9.32
C SER A 106 18.89 8.79 -10.81
N GLN A 107 18.02 9.33 -11.68
CA GLN A 107 18.27 9.38 -13.12
C GLN A 107 19.48 10.24 -13.46
N LEU A 108 19.62 11.39 -12.82
CA LEU A 108 20.77 12.27 -13.03
C LEU A 108 22.09 11.63 -12.58
N LEU A 109 22.09 10.90 -11.46
CA LEU A 109 23.32 10.37 -10.86
C LEU A 109 23.73 9.00 -11.41
N ARG A 110 22.77 8.14 -11.79
CA ARG A 110 23.02 6.74 -12.19
C ARG A 110 22.52 6.38 -13.58
N GLY A 111 21.78 7.28 -14.24
CA GLY A 111 21.04 6.99 -15.47
C GLY A 111 19.87 6.03 -15.28
N LYS A 112 19.60 5.58 -14.05
CA LYS A 112 18.54 4.62 -13.67
C LYS A 112 18.02 4.92 -12.26
N SER A 113 16.72 4.68 -12.05
CA SER A 113 15.99 5.06 -10.83
C SER A 113 15.23 3.89 -10.20
N MET A 114 15.25 2.72 -10.82
CA MET A 114 14.68 1.52 -10.20
C MET A 114 15.29 1.27 -8.81
N PRO A 115 14.46 0.87 -7.82
CA PRO A 115 13.03 0.52 -7.93
C PRO A 115 12.03 1.70 -7.73
N VAL A 116 12.51 2.93 -7.55
CA VAL A 116 11.69 4.10 -7.19
C VAL A 116 10.60 4.39 -8.23
N ASP A 117 10.87 4.09 -9.51
CA ASP A 117 9.92 4.24 -10.61
C ASP A 117 8.58 3.57 -10.34
N ALA A 118 8.62 2.30 -9.94
CA ALA A 118 7.42 1.51 -9.67
C ALA A 118 6.62 2.10 -8.51
N VAL A 119 7.31 2.60 -7.47
CA VAL A 119 6.68 3.26 -6.32
C VAL A 119 5.99 4.55 -6.76
N VAL A 120 6.66 5.39 -7.55
CA VAL A 120 6.08 6.65 -8.06
C VAL A 120 4.89 6.38 -8.96
N TYR A 121 5.01 5.47 -9.92
CA TYR A 121 3.92 5.14 -10.85
C TYR A 121 2.69 4.59 -10.13
N MET A 122 2.87 3.70 -9.16
CA MET A 122 1.76 3.20 -8.33
C MET A 122 1.11 4.31 -7.49
N THR A 123 1.92 5.24 -6.97
CA THR A 123 1.41 6.38 -6.19
C THR A 123 0.62 7.34 -7.09
N VAL A 124 1.11 7.65 -8.29
CA VAL A 124 0.41 8.47 -9.29
C VAL A 124 -0.90 7.82 -9.71
N LEU A 125 -0.89 6.51 -10.04
CA LEU A 125 -2.10 5.77 -10.39
C LEU A 125 -3.14 5.85 -9.28
N THR A 126 -2.72 5.63 -8.03
CA THR A 126 -3.61 5.71 -6.87
C THR A 126 -4.12 7.13 -6.65
N LEU A 127 -3.28 8.15 -6.81
CA LEU A 127 -3.71 9.55 -6.76
C LEU A 127 -4.80 9.84 -7.79
N VAL A 128 -4.59 9.42 -9.04
CA VAL A 128 -5.59 9.58 -10.11
C VAL A 128 -6.90 8.91 -9.74
N ILE A 129 -6.86 7.67 -9.22
CA ILE A 129 -8.07 6.97 -8.75
C ILE A 129 -8.79 7.79 -7.66
N PHE A 130 -8.07 8.32 -6.68
CA PHE A 130 -8.68 9.13 -5.61
C PHE A 130 -9.29 10.43 -6.11
N LEU A 131 -8.68 11.06 -7.12
CA LEU A 131 -9.23 12.25 -7.76
C LEU A 131 -10.50 11.90 -8.55
N LEU A 132 -10.50 10.79 -9.29
CA LEU A 132 -11.68 10.31 -10.01
C LEU A 132 -12.83 9.97 -9.05
N LEU A 133 -12.56 9.28 -7.93
CA LEU A 133 -13.57 8.95 -6.94
C LEU A 133 -14.26 10.18 -6.31
N ARG A 134 -13.65 11.37 -6.42
CA ARG A 134 -14.22 12.63 -5.92
C ARG A 134 -15.24 13.27 -6.85
N ILE A 135 -15.35 12.80 -8.09
CA ILE A 135 -16.37 13.27 -9.03
C ILE A 135 -17.76 13.08 -8.40
N PRO A 136 -18.67 14.08 -8.44
CA PRO A 136 -19.92 14.07 -7.66
C PRO A 136 -20.75 12.79 -7.82
N PHE A 137 -20.82 12.22 -9.03
CA PHE A 137 -21.53 10.97 -9.31
C PHE A 137 -20.92 9.76 -8.58
N LEU A 138 -19.60 9.64 -8.55
CA LEU A 138 -18.89 8.54 -7.87
C LEU A 138 -18.85 8.76 -6.36
N TRP A 139 -18.68 10.00 -5.92
CA TRP A 139 -18.58 10.35 -4.50
C TRP A 139 -19.81 9.94 -3.70
N GLN A 140 -21.01 9.95 -4.31
CA GLN A 140 -22.24 9.52 -3.65
C GLN A 140 -22.16 8.07 -3.13
N GLY A 141 -21.44 7.19 -3.82
CA GLY A 141 -21.19 5.80 -3.37
C GLY A 141 -19.88 5.64 -2.61
N ALA A 142 -18.82 6.31 -3.07
CA ALA A 142 -17.46 6.17 -2.55
C ALA A 142 -17.23 6.86 -1.20
N ASN A 143 -18.06 7.85 -0.82
CA ASN A 143 -17.80 8.75 0.32
C ASN A 143 -17.26 8.00 1.55
N PHE A 144 -15.96 8.13 1.76
CA PHE A 144 -15.22 7.41 2.80
C PHE A 144 -15.44 8.00 4.19
N GLU A 145 -15.96 9.22 4.29
CA GLU A 145 -16.22 9.92 5.56
C GLU A 145 -17.53 9.48 6.22
N LYS A 146 -18.36 8.74 5.46
CA LYS A 146 -19.66 8.23 5.90
C LYS A 146 -19.70 6.69 5.91
N GLY A 147 -18.53 6.06 5.75
CA GLY A 147 -18.40 4.61 5.76
C GLY A 147 -18.54 4.03 7.17
N ASP A 148 -19.14 2.86 7.26
CA ASP A 148 -19.14 2.04 8.49
C ASP A 148 -17.97 1.04 8.39
N GLY A 149 -17.21 0.86 9.47
CA GLY A 149 -16.08 -0.07 9.53
C GLY A 149 -16.44 -1.53 9.21
N ASN A 150 -17.69 -1.95 9.43
CA ASN A 150 -18.21 -3.24 9.01
C ASN A 150 -18.47 -3.31 7.50
N SER A 151 -19.02 -2.26 6.88
CA SER A 151 -19.27 -2.20 5.43
C SER A 151 -17.99 -2.35 4.59
N ASN A 152 -16.85 -1.88 5.10
CA ASN A 152 -15.54 -1.91 4.43
C ASN A 152 -14.64 -3.07 4.91
N ARG A 153 -15.12 -3.91 5.84
CA ARG A 153 -14.33 -4.98 6.44
C ARG A 153 -13.81 -5.98 5.42
N MET A 154 -14.61 -6.27 4.39
CA MET A 154 -14.18 -7.11 3.26
C MET A 154 -13.03 -6.49 2.48
N ALA A 155 -13.10 -5.18 2.19
CA ALA A 155 -12.03 -4.47 1.50
C ALA A 155 -10.75 -4.42 2.34
N GLY A 156 -10.87 -4.21 3.66
CA GLY A 156 -9.73 -4.28 4.57
C GLY A 156 -9.06 -5.66 4.63
N GLY A 157 -9.86 -6.73 4.71
CA GLY A 157 -9.35 -8.11 4.69
C GLY A 157 -8.66 -8.47 3.37
N ALA A 158 -9.27 -8.10 2.23
CA ALA A 158 -8.68 -8.30 0.92
C ALA A 158 -7.40 -7.48 0.70
N ALA A 159 -7.37 -6.23 1.17
CA ALA A 159 -6.17 -5.40 1.14
C ALA A 159 -5.02 -6.01 1.95
N ALA A 160 -5.30 -6.54 3.14
CA ALA A 160 -4.30 -7.26 3.93
C ALA A 160 -3.78 -8.50 3.21
N ILE A 161 -4.66 -9.31 2.62
CA ILE A 161 -4.26 -10.51 1.85
C ILE A 161 -3.37 -10.12 0.66
N LEU A 162 -3.81 -9.16 -0.16
CA LEU A 162 -3.07 -8.76 -1.37
C LEU A 162 -1.75 -8.09 -1.04
N LEU A 163 -1.68 -7.31 0.05
CA LEU A 163 -0.41 -6.78 0.56
C LEU A 163 0.51 -7.90 1.11
N GLY A 164 -0.07 -8.92 1.74
CA GLY A 164 0.66 -10.11 2.17
C GLY A 164 1.26 -10.87 0.98
N LEU A 165 0.46 -11.12 -0.07
CA LEU A 165 0.94 -11.72 -1.32
C LEU A 165 2.02 -10.89 -2.00
N LEU A 166 1.84 -9.56 -2.08
CA LEU A 166 2.87 -8.66 -2.58
C LEU A 166 4.18 -8.85 -1.81
N THR A 167 4.12 -8.83 -0.47
CA THR A 167 5.30 -8.96 0.39
C THR A 167 6.02 -10.31 0.19
N LEU A 168 5.28 -11.40 0.01
CA LEU A 168 5.85 -12.73 -0.23
C LEU A 168 6.46 -12.90 -1.63
N THR A 169 5.93 -12.16 -2.61
CA THR A 169 6.32 -12.34 -4.02
C THR A 169 7.33 -11.31 -4.50
N ILE A 170 7.52 -10.21 -3.76
CA ILE A 170 8.33 -9.08 -4.21
C ILE A 170 9.75 -9.50 -4.59
N GLN A 171 10.39 -10.37 -3.79
CA GLN A 171 11.76 -10.86 -4.02
C GLN A 171 11.96 -11.59 -5.35
N TYR A 172 10.90 -12.20 -5.87
CA TYR A 172 10.90 -12.85 -7.19
C TYR A 172 10.62 -11.83 -8.29
N THR A 173 9.68 -10.90 -8.07
CA THR A 173 9.29 -9.91 -9.08
C THR A 173 10.34 -8.83 -9.33
N VAL A 174 11.16 -8.50 -8.32
CA VAL A 174 12.24 -7.49 -8.44
C VAL A 174 13.64 -8.10 -8.46
N GLY A 175 13.76 -9.44 -8.45
CA GLY A 175 15.05 -10.12 -8.36
C GLY A 175 16.00 -9.77 -9.53
N SER A 176 15.46 -9.61 -10.74
CA SER A 176 16.26 -9.26 -11.93
C SER A 176 16.94 -7.90 -11.83
N THR A 177 16.36 -6.95 -11.08
CA THR A 177 16.92 -5.60 -10.88
C THR A 177 17.75 -5.47 -9.60
N HIS A 178 17.75 -6.51 -8.76
CA HIS A 178 18.45 -6.55 -7.47
C HIS A 178 19.48 -7.70 -7.39
N THR A 179 19.88 -8.25 -8.53
CA THR A 179 20.93 -9.27 -8.59
C THR A 179 22.26 -8.63 -9.00
N TRP A 180 23.26 -8.72 -8.11
CA TRP A 180 24.62 -8.26 -8.37
C TRP A 180 25.60 -9.42 -8.14
N ASN A 181 26.49 -9.67 -9.11
CA ASN A 181 27.47 -10.75 -9.07
C ASN A 181 26.86 -12.13 -8.77
N GLY A 182 25.69 -12.43 -9.33
CA GLY A 182 24.96 -13.69 -9.13
C GLY A 182 24.22 -13.82 -7.80
N VAL A 183 24.27 -12.80 -6.93
CA VAL A 183 23.55 -12.78 -5.64
C VAL A 183 22.31 -11.91 -5.73
N ASN A 184 21.13 -12.47 -5.42
CA ASN A 184 19.86 -11.74 -5.39
C ASN A 184 19.69 -11.02 -4.04
N TYR A 185 19.90 -9.71 -4.04
CA TYR A 185 19.75 -8.86 -2.85
C TYR A 185 18.30 -8.47 -2.56
N ALA A 186 17.34 -8.76 -3.45
CA ALA A 186 15.93 -8.66 -3.08
C ALA A 186 15.55 -9.68 -2.00
N ASP A 187 16.33 -10.76 -1.86
CA ASP A 187 16.14 -11.80 -0.83
C ASP A 187 16.78 -11.44 0.51
N ALA A 188 17.44 -10.27 0.63
CA ALA A 188 18.15 -9.86 1.85
C ALA A 188 17.23 -9.75 3.09
N PHE A 189 15.92 -9.54 2.87
CA PHE A 189 14.91 -9.46 3.93
C PHE A 189 13.94 -10.65 3.94
N ASN A 190 14.30 -11.79 3.33
CA ASN A 190 13.41 -12.95 3.13
C ASN A 190 12.64 -13.35 4.40
N LEU A 191 13.33 -13.50 5.53
CA LEU A 191 12.70 -13.90 6.79
C LEU A 191 11.61 -12.90 7.23
N PHE A 192 11.95 -11.61 7.27
CA PHE A 192 11.01 -10.56 7.70
C PHE A 192 9.84 -10.40 6.73
N MET A 193 10.11 -10.49 5.42
CA MET A 193 9.07 -10.46 4.40
C MET A 193 8.16 -11.69 4.48
N THR A 194 8.72 -12.87 4.76
CA THR A 194 7.95 -14.11 4.95
C THR A 194 7.03 -14.00 6.16
N ILE A 195 7.57 -13.62 7.32
CA ILE A 195 6.79 -13.45 8.56
C ILE A 195 5.69 -12.41 8.36
N THR A 196 6.02 -11.25 7.78
CA THR A 196 5.05 -10.17 7.56
C THR A 196 3.99 -10.58 6.55
N GLY A 197 4.40 -11.20 5.44
CA GLY A 197 3.51 -11.64 4.37
C GLY A 197 2.53 -12.71 4.83
N VAL A 198 3.01 -13.76 5.51
CA VAL A 198 2.16 -14.79 6.13
C VAL A 198 1.26 -14.18 7.20
N GLY A 199 1.79 -13.30 8.05
CA GLY A 199 1.01 -12.60 9.06
C GLY A 199 -0.16 -11.80 8.47
N LEU A 200 0.09 -11.07 7.39
CA LEU A 200 -0.94 -10.31 6.67
C LEU A 200 -1.98 -11.21 5.98
N LEU A 201 -1.55 -12.33 5.40
CA LEU A 201 -2.45 -13.35 4.83
C LEU A 201 -3.39 -13.92 5.90
N LEU A 202 -2.84 -14.37 7.03
CA LEU A 202 -3.61 -14.92 8.13
C LEU A 202 -4.54 -13.88 8.75
N PHE A 203 -4.05 -12.65 8.94
CA PHE A 203 -4.86 -11.55 9.46
C PHE A 203 -6.04 -11.23 8.54
N GLY A 204 -5.79 -11.08 7.23
CA GLY A 204 -6.85 -10.80 6.27
C GLY A 204 -7.84 -11.96 6.13
N ALA A 205 -7.36 -13.21 6.12
CA ALA A 205 -8.22 -14.40 6.14
C ALA A 205 -9.08 -14.46 7.40
N GLY A 206 -8.51 -14.16 8.57
CA GLY A 206 -9.23 -14.08 9.84
C GLY A 206 -10.34 -13.01 9.84
N ILE A 207 -10.09 -11.84 9.24
CA ILE A 207 -11.11 -10.80 9.05
C ILE A 207 -12.29 -11.34 8.21
N LEU A 208 -12.01 -12.04 7.11
CA LEU A 208 -13.02 -12.57 6.20
C LEU A 208 -13.80 -13.74 6.80
N ALA A 209 -13.13 -14.65 7.53
CA ALA A 209 -13.77 -15.77 8.21
C ALA A 209 -14.74 -15.31 9.31
N ASN A 210 -14.31 -14.33 10.12
CA ASN A 210 -15.15 -13.75 11.18
C ASN A 210 -16.40 -13.05 10.59
N LEU A 211 -16.25 -12.37 9.44
CA LEU A 211 -17.39 -11.77 8.73
C LEU A 211 -18.44 -12.81 8.32
N LYS A 212 -18.01 -13.96 7.75
CA LYS A 212 -18.92 -15.04 7.35
C LYS A 212 -19.65 -15.64 8.55
N MET A 213 -18.93 -15.89 9.65
CA MET A 213 -19.52 -16.42 10.88
C MET A 213 -20.57 -15.47 11.46
N PHE A 214 -20.29 -14.16 11.49
CA PHE A 214 -21.24 -13.15 11.95
C PHE A 214 -22.51 -13.10 11.08
N GLN A 215 -22.36 -13.17 9.76
CA GLN A 215 -23.50 -13.21 8.84
C GLN A 215 -24.35 -14.47 9.04
N ALA A 216 -23.72 -15.63 9.24
CA ALA A 216 -24.43 -16.88 9.50
C ALA A 216 -25.26 -16.80 10.80
N MET A 217 -24.67 -16.31 11.90
CA MET A 217 -25.37 -16.13 13.17
C MET A 217 -26.56 -15.15 13.05
N ALA A 218 -26.37 -14.02 12.37
CA ALA A 218 -27.44 -13.05 12.15
C ALA A 218 -28.60 -13.62 11.34
N ASN A 219 -28.32 -14.47 10.35
CA ASN A 219 -29.33 -15.11 9.52
C ASN A 219 -30.13 -16.16 10.32
N SER A 220 -29.46 -16.97 11.14
CA SER A 220 -30.10 -17.94 12.04
C SER A 220 -31.06 -17.26 13.03
N ARG A 221 -30.67 -16.11 13.60
CA ARG A 221 -31.52 -15.33 14.51
C ARG A 221 -32.78 -14.80 13.82
N ARG A 222 -32.67 -14.28 12.60
CA ARG A 222 -33.85 -13.83 11.82
C ARG A 222 -34.80 -14.97 11.47
N ILE A 223 -34.28 -16.17 11.23
CA ILE A 223 -35.12 -17.36 10.99
C ILE A 223 -35.88 -17.73 12.25
N GLN A 224 -35.24 -17.69 13.42
CA GLN A 224 -35.91 -17.92 14.71
C GLN A 224 -37.00 -16.88 14.98
N GLU A 225 -36.72 -15.59 14.74
CA GLU A 225 -37.69 -14.49 14.92
C GLU A 225 -38.88 -14.55 13.94
N ARG A 226 -38.72 -15.17 12.76
CA ARG A 226 -39.84 -15.38 11.80
C ARG A 226 -40.70 -16.60 12.13
N ASN A 227 -40.19 -17.52 12.93
CA ASN A 227 -40.84 -18.78 13.29
C ASN A 227 -41.45 -18.76 14.70
N ALA A 228 -41.34 -17.62 15.41
CA ALA A 228 -41.96 -17.34 16.70
C ALA A 228 -43.17 -16.41 16.50
#